data_AF-A0A940DUH1-F1
#
_entry.id   AF-A0A940DUH1-F1
#
_cell.length_a   1.000
_cell.length_b   1.000
_cell.length_c   1.000
_cell.angle_alpha   90.00
_cell.angle_beta   90.00
_cell.angle_gamma   90.00
#
_symmetry.space_group_name_H-M   'P 1'
#
loop_
_entity.id
_entity.type
_entity.pdbx_description
1 polymer ?
#
loop_
_entity_poly.entity_id
_entity_poly.type
_entity_poly.pdbx_seq_one_letter_code
_entity_poly.pdbx_strand_id
1 'polypeptide(L)'
;MLQPAHLNSSKEQFNNVFRFTKEGNIIEEDSVSGKVKLKVDKENVANPEAFRRIVSKLGLSNPNLMFYRFTSWYLMRGESIFAETSKDLAVAFNSEMQFGDDIPNKYNDTNINAWKKWACFLGYGFQHGGIVIPNTDVRLIDLIADSTLFKGEFIPFAEFMGWLASVSPELDGGELFNRNKGETILPSQHLSLGLSSGLRTLHDQGVIELHYQSDALDTWFLTRCNTHEIVMEVSEIKIGR
;
A
#
# COMPACT_ATOMS: atom_id res chain seq x y z
N MET A 1 -11.58 35.50 -6.78
CA MET A 1 -11.00 34.27 -6.20
C MET A 1 -10.79 34.51 -4.71
N LEU A 2 -11.39 33.70 -3.84
CA LEU A 2 -11.12 33.72 -2.39
C LEU A 2 -10.16 32.58 -2.09
N GLN A 3 -8.88 32.83 -2.30
CA GLN A 3 -7.83 31.92 -1.87
C GLN A 3 -7.17 32.52 -0.62
N PRO A 4 -7.00 31.75 0.47
CA PRO A 4 -6.35 32.24 1.68
C PRO A 4 -4.94 32.78 1.39
N ALA A 5 -4.63 33.97 1.89
CA ALA A 5 -3.40 34.69 1.57
C ALA A 5 -2.09 33.96 1.96
N HIS A 6 -2.13 32.98 2.86
CA HIS A 6 -0.96 32.20 3.27
C HIS A 6 -0.57 31.09 2.28
N LEU A 7 -1.47 30.67 1.38
CA LEU A 7 -1.16 29.77 0.25
C LEU A 7 -0.49 30.51 -0.92
N ASN A 8 -0.35 31.84 -0.80
CA ASN A 8 0.19 32.72 -1.83
C ASN A 8 1.73 32.82 -1.80
N SER A 9 2.40 32.04 -0.94
CA SER A 9 3.87 32.04 -0.81
C SER A 9 4.59 31.30 -1.96
N SER A 10 3.86 30.49 -2.75
CA SER A 10 4.40 29.82 -3.94
C SER A 10 3.30 29.51 -4.97
N LYS A 11 3.17 30.35 -6.01
CA LYS A 11 2.25 30.11 -7.14
C LYS A 11 2.51 28.75 -7.80
N GLU A 12 3.76 28.31 -7.83
CA GLU A 12 4.15 27.04 -8.43
C GLU A 12 3.65 25.83 -7.63
N GLN A 13 3.81 25.84 -6.30
CA GLN A 13 3.30 24.77 -5.45
C GLN A 13 1.79 24.64 -5.55
N PHE A 14 1.07 25.77 -5.52
CA PHE A 14 -0.38 25.75 -5.72
C PHE A 14 -0.75 25.18 -7.09
N ASN A 15 -0.12 25.64 -8.17
CA ASN A 15 -0.42 25.14 -9.52
C ASN A 15 -0.13 23.64 -9.67
N ASN A 16 0.93 23.14 -9.02
CA ASN A 16 1.27 21.72 -9.04
C ASN A 16 0.24 20.89 -8.27
N VAL A 17 -0.17 21.33 -7.08
CA VAL A 17 -1.22 20.66 -6.30
C VAL A 17 -2.56 20.73 -7.04
N PHE A 18 -2.93 21.87 -7.59
CA PHE A 18 -4.17 22.05 -8.34
C PHE A 18 -4.25 21.12 -9.54
N ARG A 19 -3.20 21.11 -10.36
CA ARG A 19 -3.08 20.23 -11.53
C ARG A 19 -3.14 18.77 -11.12
N PHE A 20 -2.36 18.36 -10.13
CA PHE A 20 -2.37 16.98 -9.63
C PHE A 20 -3.76 16.56 -9.13
N THR A 21 -4.45 17.43 -8.40
CA THR A 21 -5.79 17.15 -7.85
C THR A 21 -6.83 17.04 -8.97
N LYS A 22 -6.68 17.82 -10.04
CA LYS A 22 -7.52 17.78 -11.25
C LYS A 22 -7.25 16.53 -12.08
N GLU A 23 -5.99 16.23 -12.38
CA GLU A 23 -5.56 15.01 -13.10
C GLU A 23 -5.91 13.74 -12.33
N GLY A 24 -5.81 13.78 -11.00
CA GLY A 24 -6.22 12.73 -10.08
C GLY A 24 -7.74 12.60 -9.90
N ASN A 25 -8.56 13.35 -10.66
CA ASN A 25 -10.03 13.30 -10.61
C ASN A 25 -10.65 13.60 -9.21
N ILE A 26 -9.97 14.35 -8.36
CA ILE A 26 -10.50 14.76 -7.04
C ILE A 26 -11.33 16.04 -7.17
N ILE A 27 -10.92 16.96 -8.04
CA ILE A 27 -11.64 18.19 -8.36
C ILE A 27 -11.93 18.27 -9.86
N GLU A 28 -12.94 19.05 -10.21
CA GLU A 28 -13.19 19.48 -11.58
C GLU A 28 -13.36 20.99 -11.63
N GLU A 29 -12.94 21.57 -12.74
CA GLU A 29 -13.02 23.00 -13.01
C GLU A 29 -14.04 23.21 -14.12
N ASP A 30 -15.04 24.02 -13.82
CA ASP A 30 -16.04 24.45 -14.79
C ASP A 30 -15.39 25.37 -15.82
N SER A 31 -15.39 24.95 -17.08
CA SER A 31 -14.67 25.62 -18.18
C SER A 31 -15.24 26.99 -18.55
N VAL A 32 -16.46 27.33 -18.11
CA VAL A 32 -17.16 28.57 -18.45
C VAL A 32 -17.03 29.59 -17.32
N SER A 33 -17.20 29.15 -16.07
CA SER A 33 -17.22 30.01 -14.89
C SER A 33 -15.89 30.06 -14.14
N GLY A 34 -14.95 29.16 -14.44
CA GLY A 34 -13.68 29.00 -13.70
C GLY A 34 -13.88 28.55 -12.25
N LYS A 35 -15.08 28.08 -11.89
CA LYS A 35 -15.38 27.57 -10.55
C LYS A 35 -14.85 26.15 -10.41
N VAL A 36 -14.31 25.86 -9.25
CA VAL A 36 -13.76 24.54 -8.91
C VAL A 36 -14.73 23.85 -7.97
N LYS A 37 -15.10 22.61 -8.27
CA LYS A 37 -15.94 21.77 -7.40
C LYS A 37 -15.25 20.44 -7.12
N LEU A 38 -15.58 19.86 -5.96
CA LEU A 38 -15.18 18.49 -5.63
C LEU A 38 -15.91 17.52 -6.57
N LYS A 39 -15.14 16.60 -7.14
CA LYS A 39 -15.67 15.50 -7.97
C LYS A 39 -15.94 14.23 -7.16
N VAL A 40 -15.38 14.17 -5.94
CA VAL A 40 -15.61 13.11 -4.96
C VAL A 40 -16.56 13.61 -3.86
N ASP A 41 -17.28 12.68 -3.21
CA ASP A 41 -18.14 13.03 -2.08
C ASP A 41 -17.34 13.71 -0.96
N LYS A 42 -17.95 14.67 -0.27
CA LYS A 42 -17.26 15.48 0.75
C LYS A 42 -16.76 14.62 1.90
N GLU A 43 -17.51 13.56 2.20
CA GLU A 43 -17.21 12.56 3.21
C GLU A 43 -15.88 11.85 2.91
N ASN A 44 -15.53 11.67 1.63
CA ASN A 44 -14.28 11.04 1.20
C ASN A 44 -13.04 11.92 1.39
N VAL A 45 -13.20 13.21 1.67
CA VAL A 45 -12.10 14.15 1.97
C VAL A 45 -12.25 14.81 3.33
N ALA A 46 -13.21 14.34 4.14
CA ALA A 46 -13.57 14.96 5.41
C ALA A 46 -12.54 14.72 6.51
N ASN A 47 -11.82 13.59 6.45
CA ASN A 47 -10.82 13.22 7.44
C ASN A 47 -9.66 12.42 6.79
N PRO A 48 -8.52 12.27 7.48
CA PRO A 48 -7.34 11.62 6.91
C PRO A 48 -7.55 10.16 6.47
N GLU A 49 -8.39 9.40 7.17
CA GLU A 49 -8.69 8.00 6.84
C GLU A 49 -9.53 7.90 5.55
N ALA A 50 -10.60 8.69 5.46
CA ALA A 50 -11.41 8.77 4.25
C ALA A 50 -10.58 9.25 3.04
N PHE A 51 -9.73 10.27 3.27
CA PHE A 51 -8.81 10.78 2.25
C PHE A 51 -7.80 9.72 1.79
N ARG A 52 -7.23 8.95 2.73
CA ARG A 52 -6.32 7.85 2.44
C ARG A 52 -6.98 6.80 1.56
N ARG A 53 -8.18 6.32 1.93
CA ARG A 53 -8.94 5.33 1.15
C ARG A 53 -9.18 5.77 -0.29
N ILE A 54 -9.64 7.02 -0.50
CA ILE A 54 -9.93 7.51 -1.86
C ILE A 54 -8.65 7.71 -2.68
N VAL A 55 -7.57 8.22 -2.09
CA VAL A 55 -6.28 8.39 -2.78
C VAL A 55 -5.69 7.03 -3.16
N SER A 56 -5.78 6.03 -2.30
CA SER A 56 -5.37 4.66 -2.63
C SER A 56 -6.10 4.15 -3.87
N LYS A 57 -7.44 4.24 -3.88
CA LYS A 57 -8.28 3.80 -5.00
C LYS A 57 -7.97 4.53 -6.31
N LEU A 58 -7.85 5.85 -6.26
CA LEU A 58 -7.53 6.67 -7.43
C LEU A 58 -6.15 6.33 -7.98
N GLY A 59 -5.16 6.21 -7.09
CA GLY A 59 -3.80 5.85 -7.48
C GLY A 59 -3.73 4.47 -8.13
N LEU A 60 -4.43 3.47 -7.58
CA LEU A 60 -4.45 2.10 -8.09
C LEU A 60 -5.17 1.96 -9.44
N SER A 61 -6.04 2.91 -9.81
CA SER A 61 -6.61 2.95 -11.16
C SER A 61 -5.58 3.20 -12.26
N ASN A 62 -4.39 3.68 -11.90
CA ASN A 62 -3.24 3.76 -12.81
C ASN A 62 -2.19 2.69 -12.41
N PRO A 63 -2.26 1.47 -12.99
CA PRO A 63 -1.33 0.38 -12.66
C PRO A 63 0.13 0.68 -13.03
N ASN A 64 0.38 1.70 -13.86
CA ASN A 64 1.72 2.12 -14.25
C ASN A 64 2.28 3.24 -13.36
N LEU A 65 1.54 3.68 -12.35
CA LEU A 65 2.01 4.69 -11.42
C LEU A 65 3.23 4.19 -10.66
N MET A 66 4.36 4.89 -10.83
CA MET A 66 5.66 4.52 -10.25
C MET A 66 5.61 4.30 -8.74
N PHE A 67 4.74 5.01 -8.03
CA PHE A 67 4.51 4.82 -6.61
C PHE A 67 4.19 3.35 -6.28
N TYR A 68 3.16 2.75 -6.89
CA TYR A 68 2.76 1.37 -6.57
C TYR A 68 3.71 0.32 -7.10
N ARG A 69 4.40 0.60 -8.21
CA ARG A 69 5.47 -0.26 -8.70
C ARG A 69 6.59 -0.37 -7.68
N PHE A 70 7.05 0.78 -7.16
CA PHE A 70 8.05 0.81 -6.10
C PHE A 70 7.54 0.22 -4.80
N THR A 71 6.30 0.51 -4.38
CA THR A 71 5.70 -0.08 -3.17
C THR A 71 5.66 -1.60 -3.25
N SER A 72 5.15 -2.16 -4.34
CA SER A 72 5.07 -3.61 -4.56
C SER A 72 6.44 -4.26 -4.49
N TRP A 73 7.42 -3.67 -5.18
CA TRP A 73 8.81 -4.13 -5.15
C TRP A 73 9.39 -4.05 -3.73
N TYR A 74 9.23 -2.92 -3.05
CA TYR A 74 9.79 -2.68 -1.72
C TYR A 74 9.26 -3.67 -0.67
N LEU A 75 7.95 -3.94 -0.68
CA LEU A 75 7.32 -4.89 0.24
C LEU A 75 7.82 -6.32 0.04
N MET A 76 8.22 -6.68 -1.18
CA MET A 76 8.72 -8.00 -1.53
C MET A 76 10.18 -8.24 -1.05
N ARG A 77 11.00 -7.19 -0.94
CA ARG A 77 12.45 -7.33 -0.69
C ARG A 77 12.83 -8.01 0.63
N GLY A 78 11.89 -8.11 1.57
CA GLY A 78 12.13 -8.74 2.86
C GLY A 78 13.15 -7.95 3.69
N GLU A 79 14.05 -8.66 4.39
CA GLU A 79 14.96 -8.05 5.37
C GLU A 79 16.12 -7.26 4.73
N SER A 80 16.38 -7.41 3.43
CA SER A 80 17.48 -6.71 2.75
C SER A 80 17.33 -5.19 2.84
N ILE A 81 16.10 -4.69 2.86
CA ILE A 81 15.77 -3.25 2.95
C ILE A 81 16.33 -2.59 4.23
N PHE A 82 16.62 -3.36 5.28
CA PHE A 82 17.18 -2.83 6.52
C PHE A 82 18.64 -2.38 6.36
N ALA A 83 19.35 -2.89 5.36
CA ALA A 83 20.74 -2.55 5.08
C ALA A 83 20.91 -1.54 3.93
N GLU A 84 19.83 -1.16 3.25
CA GLU A 84 19.89 -0.37 2.01
C GLU A 84 19.60 1.11 2.25
N THR A 85 20.44 1.99 1.72
CA THR A 85 20.15 3.43 1.69
C THR A 85 19.10 3.75 0.61
N SER A 86 18.56 4.98 0.62
CA SER A 86 17.70 5.44 -0.49
C SER A 86 18.39 5.30 -1.85
N LYS A 87 19.71 5.51 -1.91
CA LYS A 87 20.47 5.38 -3.16
C LYS A 87 20.59 3.94 -3.60
N ASP A 88 20.84 3.02 -2.67
CA ASP A 88 20.93 1.59 -2.98
C ASP A 88 19.58 1.06 -3.48
N LEU A 89 18.49 1.45 -2.81
CA LEU A 89 17.13 1.14 -3.23
C LEU A 89 16.81 1.68 -4.64
N ALA A 90 17.22 2.92 -4.94
CA ALA A 90 17.04 3.48 -6.27
C ALA A 90 17.80 2.69 -7.34
N VAL A 91 19.06 2.33 -7.07
CA VAL A 91 19.87 1.55 -8.00
C VAL A 91 19.25 0.17 -8.22
N ALA A 92 18.93 -0.57 -7.16
CA ALA A 92 18.36 -1.90 -7.23
C ALA A 92 16.99 -1.90 -7.93
N PHE A 93 16.11 -0.96 -7.58
CA PHE A 93 14.81 -0.85 -8.24
C PHE A 93 14.96 -0.55 -9.74
N ASN A 94 15.89 0.32 -10.12
CA ASN A 94 16.09 0.65 -11.52
C ASN A 94 16.78 -0.46 -12.33
N SER A 95 17.55 -1.35 -11.69
CA SER A 95 18.14 -2.50 -12.38
C SER A 95 17.17 -3.66 -12.51
N GLU A 96 16.33 -3.88 -11.50
CA GLU A 96 15.41 -5.02 -11.47
C GLU A 96 14.10 -4.76 -12.23
N MET A 97 13.69 -3.49 -12.34
CA MET A 97 12.48 -3.14 -13.08
C MET A 97 12.75 -2.99 -14.56
N GLN A 98 12.04 -3.78 -15.37
CA GLN A 98 11.90 -3.54 -16.80
C GLN A 98 11.00 -2.33 -17.01
N PHE A 99 11.59 -1.15 -16.97
CA PHE A 99 10.98 0.03 -17.56
C PHE A 99 11.12 -0.13 -19.08
N GLY A 100 10.00 -0.24 -19.81
CA GLY A 100 10.07 -0.08 -21.27
C GLY A 100 10.82 1.20 -21.63
N ASP A 101 11.38 1.26 -22.84
CA ASP A 101 12.32 2.30 -23.29
C ASP A 101 11.82 3.75 -23.12
N ASP A 102 10.51 3.94 -22.86
CA ASP A 102 9.82 5.23 -22.79
C ASP A 102 9.65 5.83 -21.37
N ILE A 103 10.23 5.27 -20.30
CA ILE A 103 10.10 5.90 -18.96
C ILE A 103 11.25 6.90 -18.74
N PRO A 104 10.99 8.22 -18.83
CA PRO A 104 12.06 9.22 -18.97
C PRO A 104 12.84 9.45 -17.67
N ASN A 105 12.36 8.92 -16.55
CA ASN A 105 12.88 9.22 -15.22
C ASN A 105 13.13 7.94 -14.42
N LYS A 106 14.42 7.60 -14.28
CA LYS A 106 14.88 6.63 -13.28
C LYS A 106 14.45 7.11 -11.89
N TYR A 107 13.95 6.18 -11.08
CA TYR A 107 13.60 6.45 -9.69
C TYR A 107 14.85 6.89 -8.93
N ASN A 108 14.79 7.94 -8.13
CA ASN A 108 15.96 8.46 -7.40
C ASN A 108 15.66 8.73 -5.93
N ASP A 109 16.67 9.17 -5.18
CA ASP A 109 16.58 9.43 -3.75
C ASP A 109 15.48 10.43 -3.38
N THR A 110 15.26 11.46 -4.22
CA THR A 110 14.18 12.43 -4.03
C THR A 110 12.82 11.76 -4.18
N ASN A 111 12.64 10.89 -5.18
CA ASN A 111 11.42 10.10 -5.34
C ASN A 111 11.20 9.18 -4.14
N ILE A 112 12.24 8.50 -3.66
CA ILE A 112 12.16 7.60 -2.51
C ILE A 112 11.78 8.37 -1.25
N ASN A 113 12.40 9.52 -0.99
CA ASN A 113 12.07 10.33 0.19
C ASN A 113 10.63 10.84 0.16
N ALA A 114 10.09 11.19 -1.02
CA ALA A 114 8.68 11.49 -1.18
C ALA A 114 7.81 10.25 -0.99
N TRP A 115 8.21 9.11 -1.56
CA TRP A 115 7.53 7.83 -1.42
C TRP A 115 7.41 7.40 0.03
N LYS A 116 8.47 7.50 0.85
CA LYS A 116 8.41 7.06 2.25
C LYS A 116 7.28 7.76 3.03
N LYS A 117 7.05 9.05 2.76
CA LYS A 117 5.95 9.81 3.39
C LYS A 117 4.59 9.27 2.97
N TRP A 118 4.40 9.06 1.67
CA TRP A 118 3.16 8.51 1.14
C TRP A 118 2.94 7.05 1.51
N ALA A 119 3.99 6.23 1.54
CA ALA A 119 3.93 4.84 1.93
C ALA A 119 3.45 4.71 3.38
N CYS A 120 3.98 5.52 4.29
CA CYS A 120 3.49 5.55 5.66
C CYS A 120 2.08 6.10 5.79
N PHE A 121 1.75 7.17 5.06
CA PHE A 121 0.40 7.70 5.06
C PHE A 121 -0.62 6.69 4.55
N LEU A 122 -0.33 6.01 3.44
CA LEU A 122 -1.21 5.03 2.78
C LEU A 122 -1.21 3.65 3.45
N GLY A 123 -0.39 3.44 4.49
CA GLY A 123 -0.44 2.26 5.34
C GLY A 123 0.39 1.07 4.88
N TYR A 124 1.53 1.31 4.23
CA TYR A 124 2.47 0.27 3.78
C TYR A 124 3.68 0.09 4.74
N GLY A 125 3.74 0.87 5.81
CA GLY A 125 4.76 0.75 6.84
C GLY A 125 4.88 2.01 7.69
N PHE A 126 5.89 2.06 8.55
CA PHE A 126 6.18 3.22 9.37
C PHE A 126 7.67 3.59 9.29
N GLN A 127 7.99 4.87 9.49
CA GLN A 127 9.38 5.32 9.44
C GLN A 127 10.11 5.04 10.76
N HIS A 128 11.29 4.44 10.66
CA HIS A 128 12.22 4.28 11.77
C HIS A 128 13.65 4.34 11.23
N GLY A 129 14.57 5.06 11.88
CA GLY A 129 15.98 5.10 11.47
C GLY A 129 16.23 5.56 10.02
N GLY A 130 15.31 6.33 9.42
CA GLY A 130 15.42 6.80 8.02
C GLY A 130 14.96 5.79 6.96
N ILE A 131 14.51 4.60 7.35
CA ILE A 131 13.90 3.58 6.48
C ILE A 131 12.40 3.47 6.75
N VAL A 132 11.66 2.79 5.87
CA VAL A 132 10.27 2.41 6.11
C VAL A 132 10.27 0.94 6.51
N ILE A 133 9.88 0.63 7.74
CA ILE A 133 9.71 -0.75 8.18
C ILE A 133 8.38 -1.25 7.57
N PRO A 134 8.40 -2.28 6.71
CA PRO A 134 7.19 -2.80 6.07
C PRO A 134 6.17 -3.30 7.09
N ASN A 135 4.97 -2.74 7.04
CA ASN A 135 3.84 -3.16 7.86
C ASN A 135 2.56 -2.67 7.18
N THR A 136 1.71 -3.58 6.73
CA THR A 136 0.51 -3.24 5.94
C THR A 136 -0.77 -3.13 6.77
N ASP A 137 -0.67 -3.08 8.10
CA ASP A 137 -1.80 -3.05 9.04
C ASP A 137 -2.86 -1.99 8.69
N VAL A 138 -2.43 -0.74 8.48
CA VAL A 138 -3.32 0.37 8.15
C VAL A 138 -4.00 0.16 6.79
N ARG A 139 -3.25 -0.33 5.79
CA ARG A 139 -3.83 -0.63 4.47
C ARG A 139 -4.85 -1.75 4.55
N LEU A 140 -4.57 -2.79 5.34
CA LEU A 140 -5.48 -3.91 5.58
C LEU A 140 -6.74 -3.49 6.33
N ILE A 141 -6.63 -2.64 7.36
CA ILE A 141 -7.79 -2.07 8.07
C ILE A 141 -8.69 -1.33 7.09
N ASP A 142 -8.12 -0.48 6.24
CA ASP A 142 -8.88 0.26 5.24
C ASP A 142 -9.65 -0.68 4.29
N LEU A 143 -9.01 -1.77 3.85
CA LEU A 143 -9.63 -2.77 2.97
C LEU A 143 -10.73 -3.57 3.68
N ILE A 144 -10.48 -3.98 4.92
CA ILE A 144 -11.44 -4.75 5.74
C ILE A 144 -12.67 -3.90 6.06
N ALA A 145 -12.49 -2.60 6.34
CA ALA A 145 -13.59 -1.68 6.63
C ALA A 145 -14.60 -1.57 5.47
N ASP A 146 -14.12 -1.65 4.23
CA ASP A 146 -14.93 -1.60 3.02
C ASP A 146 -15.34 -3.00 2.50
N SER A 147 -14.98 -4.08 3.22
CA SER A 147 -15.16 -5.44 2.75
C SER A 147 -16.54 -6.02 3.06
N THR A 148 -16.92 -7.04 2.27
CA THR A 148 -18.07 -7.91 2.53
C THR A 148 -17.66 -9.22 3.17
N LEU A 149 -16.45 -9.32 3.73
CA LEU A 149 -15.97 -10.55 4.37
C LEU A 149 -16.84 -10.89 5.59
N PHE A 150 -17.07 -12.19 5.81
CA PHE A 150 -17.80 -12.67 6.97
C PHE A 150 -17.07 -12.28 8.25
N LYS A 151 -17.76 -11.56 9.14
CA LYS A 151 -17.23 -11.13 10.43
C LYS A 151 -17.58 -12.11 11.52
N GLY A 152 -16.64 -12.35 12.42
CA GLY A 152 -16.82 -13.18 13.62
C GLY A 152 -16.73 -14.68 13.37
N GLU A 153 -16.50 -15.12 12.13
CA GLU A 153 -16.28 -16.51 11.76
C GLU A 153 -14.87 -16.68 11.14
N PHE A 154 -14.29 -17.87 11.29
CA PHE A 154 -13.05 -18.21 10.62
C PHE A 154 -13.32 -18.52 9.15
N ILE A 155 -12.52 -17.92 8.27
CA ILE A 155 -12.48 -18.21 6.85
C ILE A 155 -11.15 -18.90 6.50
N PRO A 156 -11.14 -19.83 5.53
CA PRO A 156 -9.92 -20.43 5.03
C PRO A 156 -8.92 -19.37 4.56
N PHE A 157 -7.64 -19.56 4.85
CA PHE A 157 -6.64 -18.53 4.53
C PHE A 157 -6.48 -18.32 3.02
N ALA A 158 -6.61 -19.36 2.19
CA ALA A 158 -6.67 -19.19 0.72
C ALA A 158 -7.84 -18.31 0.27
N GLU A 159 -9.00 -18.38 0.92
CA GLU A 159 -10.15 -17.53 0.57
C GLU A 159 -9.84 -16.06 0.88
N PHE A 160 -9.23 -15.79 2.04
CA PHE A 160 -8.75 -14.46 2.40
C PHE A 160 -7.70 -13.94 1.39
N MET A 161 -6.73 -14.77 1.00
CA MET A 161 -5.71 -14.36 0.02
C MET A 161 -6.30 -14.12 -1.37
N GLY A 162 -7.29 -14.91 -1.79
CA GLY A 162 -8.04 -14.69 -3.02
C GLY A 162 -8.80 -13.36 -3.00
N TRP A 163 -9.47 -13.06 -1.89
CA TRP A 163 -10.11 -11.76 -1.68
C TRP A 163 -9.10 -10.62 -1.72
N LEU A 164 -8.00 -10.71 -0.95
CA LEU A 164 -6.98 -9.67 -0.84
C LEU A 164 -6.39 -9.33 -2.21
N ALA A 165 -6.01 -10.33 -3.00
CA ALA A 165 -5.49 -10.16 -4.35
C ALA A 165 -6.48 -9.43 -5.28
N SER A 166 -7.79 -9.60 -5.08
CA SER A 166 -8.83 -8.96 -5.88
C SER A 166 -9.05 -7.48 -5.54
N VAL A 167 -8.83 -7.07 -4.29
CA VAL A 167 -9.10 -5.69 -3.82
C VAL A 167 -7.83 -4.85 -3.63
N SER A 168 -6.66 -5.50 -3.55
CA SER A 168 -5.37 -4.85 -3.34
C SER A 168 -4.32 -5.44 -4.28
N PRO A 169 -4.30 -5.02 -5.56
CA PRO A 169 -3.43 -5.61 -6.56
C PRO A 169 -1.94 -5.33 -6.29
N GLU A 170 -1.61 -4.38 -5.43
CA GLU A 170 -0.25 -4.02 -5.00
C GLU A 170 0.31 -4.85 -3.84
N LEU A 171 -0.51 -5.67 -3.19
CA LEU A 171 -0.09 -6.58 -2.11
C LEU A 171 0.03 -8.03 -2.61
N ASP A 172 0.51 -8.93 -1.73
CA ASP A 172 0.75 -10.33 -2.04
C ASP A 172 -0.40 -11.01 -2.80
N GLY A 173 -0.05 -11.75 -3.86
CA GLY A 173 -1.01 -12.40 -4.75
C GLY A 173 -1.65 -11.48 -5.79
N GLY A 174 -1.59 -10.16 -5.62
CA GLY A 174 -2.12 -9.17 -6.54
C GLY A 174 -1.37 -9.07 -7.86
N GLU A 175 -2.03 -8.55 -8.90
CA GLU A 175 -1.45 -8.44 -10.25
C GLU A 175 -0.24 -7.48 -10.30
N LEU A 176 -0.33 -6.32 -9.63
CA LEU A 176 0.78 -5.35 -9.60
C LEU A 176 1.94 -5.87 -8.77
N PHE A 177 1.65 -6.56 -7.68
CA PHE A 177 2.66 -7.22 -6.88
C PHE A 177 3.44 -8.24 -7.71
N ASN A 178 2.74 -9.14 -8.40
CA ASN A 178 3.36 -10.14 -9.26
C ASN A 178 4.16 -9.54 -10.42
N ARG A 179 3.68 -8.43 -10.99
CA ARG A 179 4.36 -7.72 -12.09
C ARG A 179 5.63 -6.99 -11.64
N ASN A 180 5.67 -6.52 -10.40
CA ASN A 180 6.73 -5.62 -9.89
C ASN A 180 7.55 -6.23 -8.75
N LYS A 181 7.52 -7.55 -8.55
CA LYS A 181 8.29 -8.23 -7.49
C LYS A 181 9.81 -8.24 -7.68
N GLY A 182 10.29 -7.76 -8.82
CA GLY A 182 11.72 -7.74 -9.15
C GLY A 182 12.30 -9.16 -9.24
N GLU A 183 13.50 -9.33 -8.72
CA GLU A 183 14.19 -10.62 -8.71
C GLU A 183 13.79 -11.52 -7.53
N THR A 184 13.11 -10.97 -6.52
CA THR A 184 12.70 -11.74 -5.35
C THR A 184 11.55 -12.69 -5.69
N ILE A 185 11.74 -13.97 -5.33
CA ILE A 185 10.76 -15.03 -5.52
C ILE A 185 10.35 -15.57 -4.15
N LEU A 186 9.07 -15.43 -3.82
CA LEU A 186 8.47 -16.15 -2.70
C LEU A 186 7.98 -17.53 -3.18
N PRO A 187 8.18 -18.59 -2.40
CA PRO A 187 7.53 -19.87 -2.67
C PRO A 187 6.01 -19.72 -2.64
N SER A 188 5.31 -20.68 -3.24
CA SER A 188 3.84 -20.73 -3.14
C SER A 188 3.40 -20.69 -1.68
N GLN A 189 2.28 -20.01 -1.42
CA GLN A 189 1.70 -19.83 -0.08
C GLN A 189 2.60 -19.14 0.96
N HIS A 190 3.70 -18.51 0.54
CA HIS A 190 4.54 -17.70 1.42
C HIS A 190 4.22 -16.22 1.27
N LEU A 191 4.12 -15.52 2.39
CA LEU A 191 3.82 -14.09 2.44
C LEU A 191 5.08 -13.25 2.63
N SER A 192 5.07 -12.09 2.00
CA SER A 192 6.07 -11.03 2.15
C SER A 192 6.19 -10.59 3.60
N LEU A 193 7.34 -9.99 3.94
CA LEU A 193 7.57 -9.42 5.27
C LEU A 193 6.53 -8.35 5.61
N GLY A 194 6.15 -7.52 4.63
CA GLY A 194 5.18 -6.44 4.81
C GLY A 194 3.80 -6.96 5.19
N LEU A 195 3.27 -7.92 4.43
CA LEU A 195 1.96 -8.51 4.73
C LEU A 195 1.98 -9.33 6.02
N SER A 196 3.05 -10.10 6.24
CA SER A 196 3.23 -10.89 7.47
C SER A 196 3.23 -10.00 8.72
N SER A 197 3.90 -8.83 8.65
CA SER A 197 3.94 -7.86 9.75
C SER A 197 2.59 -7.17 9.95
N GLY A 198 1.89 -6.84 8.87
CA GLY A 198 0.54 -6.28 8.90
C GLY A 198 -0.46 -7.20 9.58
N LEU A 199 -0.50 -8.46 9.16
CA LEU A 199 -1.42 -9.45 9.74
C LEU A 199 -1.16 -9.69 11.23
N ARG A 200 0.11 -9.80 11.65
CA ARG A 200 0.46 -9.91 13.08
C ARG A 200 0.04 -8.70 13.88
N THR A 201 0.28 -7.51 13.34
CA THR A 201 -0.11 -6.26 14.01
C THR A 201 -1.62 -6.18 14.21
N LEU A 202 -2.41 -6.58 13.20
CA LEU A 202 -3.86 -6.64 13.32
C LEU A 202 -4.37 -7.74 14.26
N HIS A 203 -3.62 -8.84 14.37
CA HIS A 203 -3.86 -9.88 15.35
C HIS A 203 -3.68 -9.36 16.78
N ASP A 204 -2.53 -8.73 17.05
CA ASP A 204 -2.22 -8.10 18.34
C ASP A 204 -3.24 -7.02 18.73
N GLN A 205 -3.78 -6.30 17.74
CA GLN A 205 -4.82 -5.28 17.94
C GLN A 205 -6.23 -5.87 18.13
N GLY A 206 -6.42 -7.19 17.95
CA GLY A 206 -7.72 -7.85 18.01
C GLY A 206 -8.67 -7.49 16.86
N VAL A 207 -8.16 -6.90 15.78
CA VAL A 207 -8.92 -6.58 14.57
C VAL A 207 -9.18 -7.85 13.75
N ILE A 208 -8.20 -8.75 13.75
CA ILE A 208 -8.31 -10.09 13.16
C ILE A 208 -7.81 -11.14 14.16
N GLU A 209 -8.11 -12.40 13.89
CA GLU A 209 -7.57 -13.54 14.62
C GLU A 209 -6.93 -14.49 13.61
N LEU A 210 -5.62 -14.69 13.70
CA LEU A 210 -4.88 -15.66 12.90
C LEU A 210 -4.84 -16.98 13.67
N HIS A 211 -5.09 -18.10 12.99
CA HIS A 211 -5.08 -19.40 13.63
C HIS A 211 -4.50 -20.49 12.71
N TYR A 212 -3.85 -21.47 13.34
CA TYR A 212 -3.31 -22.66 12.68
C TYR A 212 -3.96 -23.91 13.25
N GLN A 213 -4.51 -24.73 12.35
CA GLN A 213 -5.02 -26.05 12.67
C GLN A 213 -4.02 -27.12 12.20
N SER A 214 -3.65 -28.03 13.10
CA SER A 214 -2.62 -29.06 12.83
C SER A 214 -2.93 -29.98 11.64
N ASP A 215 -4.21 -30.16 11.30
CA ASP A 215 -4.66 -31.05 10.22
C ASP A 215 -5.16 -30.26 8.99
N ALA A 216 -4.81 -28.99 8.88
CA ALA A 216 -5.21 -28.15 7.76
C ALA A 216 -4.56 -28.61 6.45
N LEU A 217 -5.38 -28.77 5.41
CA LEU A 217 -4.91 -29.12 4.05
C LEU A 217 -4.30 -27.92 3.32
N ASP A 218 -4.66 -26.69 3.71
CA ASP A 218 -4.16 -25.44 3.13
C ASP A 218 -3.50 -24.61 4.23
N THR A 219 -2.16 -24.67 4.28
CA THR A 219 -1.33 -23.90 5.22
C THR A 219 -0.56 -22.85 4.46
N TRP A 220 -0.61 -21.62 4.96
CA TRP A 220 0.17 -20.49 4.48
C TRP A 220 1.26 -20.12 5.48
N PHE A 221 2.33 -19.53 4.96
CA PHE A 221 3.55 -19.28 5.72
C PHE A 221 3.86 -17.78 5.73
N LEU A 222 3.73 -17.17 6.91
CA LEU A 222 4.22 -15.84 7.16
C LEU A 222 5.76 -15.85 7.22
N THR A 223 6.38 -14.71 6.94
CA THR A 223 7.81 -14.50 7.26
C THR A 223 8.04 -14.79 8.74
N ARG A 224 9.04 -15.63 9.06
CA ARG A 224 9.29 -16.14 10.41
C ARG A 224 9.49 -15.02 11.43
N CYS A 225 8.79 -15.10 12.56
CA CYS A 225 9.02 -14.20 13.71
C CYS A 225 9.03 -15.02 15.01
N ASN A 226 10.20 -15.29 15.57
CA ASN A 226 10.33 -16.15 16.76
C ASN A 226 9.86 -15.46 18.06
N THR A 227 9.59 -14.16 18.02
CA THR A 227 9.18 -13.36 19.19
C THR A 227 7.68 -13.11 19.26
N HIS A 228 6.91 -13.59 18.28
CA HIS A 228 5.46 -13.43 18.20
C HIS A 228 4.78 -14.80 18.37
N GLU A 229 3.56 -14.83 18.90
CA GLU A 229 2.84 -16.09 19.14
C GLU A 229 2.54 -16.86 17.84
N ILE A 230 2.10 -16.14 16.80
CA ILE A 230 2.02 -16.64 15.42
C ILE A 230 3.40 -16.60 14.76
N VAL A 231 4.16 -17.68 14.92
CA VAL A 231 5.56 -17.77 14.46
C VAL A 231 5.67 -17.76 12.94
N MET A 232 4.87 -18.58 12.24
CA MET A 232 4.96 -18.74 10.79
C MET A 232 3.68 -19.28 10.17
N GLU A 233 3.14 -20.38 10.66
CA GLU A 233 2.03 -21.10 10.02
C GLU A 233 0.66 -20.49 10.34
N VAL A 234 -0.19 -20.40 9.33
CA VAL A 234 -1.62 -20.06 9.46
C VAL A 234 -2.44 -20.89 8.47
N SER A 235 -3.65 -21.27 8.87
CA SER A 235 -4.59 -22.01 8.01
C SER A 235 -5.93 -21.30 7.86
N GLU A 236 -6.26 -20.43 8.81
CA GLU A 236 -7.50 -19.67 8.80
C GLU A 236 -7.31 -18.30 9.46
N ILE A 237 -8.23 -17.40 9.12
CA ILE A 237 -8.26 -16.03 9.62
C ILE A 237 -9.71 -15.68 9.94
N LYS A 238 -9.93 -14.92 11.01
CA LYS A 238 -11.24 -14.40 11.37
C LYS A 238 -11.18 -12.89 11.48
N ILE A 239 -12.13 -12.21 10.84
CA ILE A 239 -12.28 -10.76 10.98
C ILE A 239 -13.09 -10.46 12.23
N GLY A 240 -12.64 -9.50 13.05
CA GLY A 240 -13.36 -9.01 14.22
C GLY A 240 -14.77 -8.51 13.88
N ARG A 241 -15.65 -8.44 14.89
CA ARG A 241 -17.03 -7.94 14.71
C ARG A 241 -17.06 -6.42 14.50
#